data_AF-A0A444HIX4-F1
#
_entry.id   AF-A0A444HIX4-F1
#
_cell.length_a   1.000
_cell.length_b   1.000
_cell.length_c   1.000
_cell.angle_alpha   90.00
_cell.angle_beta   90.00
_cell.angle_gamma   90.00
#
_symmetry.space_group_name_H-M   'P 1'
#
loop_
_entity.id
_entity.type
_entity.pdbx_description
1 polymer ?
#
loop_
_entity_poly.entity_id
_entity_poly.type
_entity_poly.pdbx_seq_one_letter_code
_entity_poly.pdbx_strand_id
1 'polypeptide(L)'
;MTVRIYVPRDAAALALGAEKVAKAIAQEIAARGFDAEIVRNGSRGMFWLEPLVEVEVAGKRIGYGPVKSKDVADLFDAGMIDGGEHRLCLGEVEDLPFLKEQTRLTFARCGVTDPLSLADYEAHGGLAGLRRAISMTSAEVVKEVTDSGLRGRGGAGFPTGIKWKTVLDAAGERKYIVCNADEGDSGTFADRMIMEGDPFVLIEGMAISGLATGATKGFVYTRSEYPHAIATMTEAVGIARQAGILG
;
A
#
# COMPACT_ATOMS: atom_id res chain seq x y z
N MET A 1 9.61 -10.84 -22.57
CA MET A 1 9.51 -10.27 -21.21
C MET A 1 8.38 -11.03 -20.55
N THR A 2 8.58 -11.50 -19.33
CA THR A 2 7.53 -12.17 -18.55
C THR A 2 6.37 -11.19 -18.34
N VAL A 3 5.15 -11.60 -18.68
CA VAL A 3 3.95 -10.77 -18.52
C VAL A 3 3.58 -10.69 -17.05
N ARG A 4 3.29 -9.50 -16.53
CA ARG A 4 2.86 -9.32 -15.13
C ARG A 4 1.35 -9.23 -15.05
N ILE A 5 0.74 -10.09 -14.24
CA ILE A 5 -0.69 -10.09 -13.93
C ILE A 5 -0.87 -9.75 -12.46
N TYR A 6 -1.65 -8.73 -12.15
CA TYR A 6 -1.86 -8.23 -10.81
C TYR A 6 -3.21 -8.72 -10.29
N VAL A 7 -3.21 -9.35 -9.11
CA VAL A 7 -4.42 -9.82 -8.43
C VAL A 7 -4.38 -9.36 -6.97
N PRO A 8 -5.28 -8.44 -6.56
CA PRO A 8 -5.20 -7.84 -5.25
C PRO A 8 -5.22 -8.83 -4.08
N ARG A 9 -4.51 -8.49 -3.01
CA ARG A 9 -4.47 -9.23 -1.73
C ARG A 9 -5.03 -8.44 -0.54
N ASP A 10 -5.61 -7.27 -0.78
CA ASP A 10 -6.36 -6.51 0.24
C ASP A 10 -7.55 -7.35 0.75
N ALA A 11 -7.87 -7.23 2.03
CA ALA A 11 -8.93 -8.00 2.67
C ALA A 11 -10.30 -7.87 1.97
N ALA A 12 -10.62 -6.69 1.39
CA ALA A 12 -11.85 -6.52 0.62
C ALA A 12 -11.85 -7.34 -0.67
N ALA A 13 -10.71 -7.38 -1.39
CA ALA A 13 -10.57 -8.21 -2.58
C ALA A 13 -10.58 -9.71 -2.24
N LEU A 14 -9.91 -10.10 -1.14
CA LEU A 14 -9.92 -11.47 -0.64
C LEU A 14 -11.35 -11.92 -0.26
N ALA A 15 -12.11 -11.07 0.42
CA ALA A 15 -13.50 -11.32 0.77
C ALA A 15 -14.40 -11.53 -0.47
N LEU A 16 -14.04 -10.90 -1.59
CA LEU A 16 -14.73 -11.02 -2.88
C LEU A 16 -14.18 -12.16 -3.76
N GLY A 17 -13.22 -12.95 -3.26
CA GLY A 17 -12.75 -14.17 -3.91
C GLY A 17 -11.45 -14.02 -4.71
N ALA A 18 -10.66 -12.96 -4.49
CA ALA A 18 -9.39 -12.74 -5.19
C ALA A 18 -8.41 -13.93 -5.08
N GLU A 19 -8.41 -14.66 -3.96
CA GLU A 19 -7.58 -15.87 -3.82
C GLU A 19 -7.97 -17.00 -4.77
N LYS A 20 -9.27 -17.15 -5.06
CA LYS A 20 -9.76 -18.12 -6.05
C LYS A 20 -9.41 -17.66 -7.47
N VAL A 21 -9.45 -16.37 -7.73
CA VAL A 21 -9.06 -15.76 -9.01
C VAL A 21 -7.56 -15.97 -9.26
N ALA A 22 -6.69 -15.66 -8.29
CA ALA A 22 -5.25 -15.86 -8.40
C ALA A 22 -4.90 -17.33 -8.70
N LYS A 23 -5.54 -18.27 -8.01
CA LYS A 23 -5.35 -19.71 -8.26
C LYS A 23 -5.81 -20.15 -9.65
N ALA A 24 -6.97 -19.66 -10.11
CA ALA A 24 -7.46 -19.96 -11.44
C ALA A 24 -6.54 -19.38 -12.53
N ILE A 25 -6.01 -18.15 -12.34
CA ILE A 25 -5.05 -17.55 -13.27
C ILE A 25 -3.76 -18.38 -13.31
N ALA A 26 -3.24 -18.80 -12.16
CA ALA A 26 -2.05 -19.65 -12.10
C ALA A 26 -2.24 -20.98 -12.85
N GLN A 27 -3.44 -21.57 -12.75
CA GLN A 27 -3.79 -22.79 -13.48
C GLN A 27 -3.83 -22.56 -14.99
N GLU A 28 -4.42 -21.45 -15.47
CA GLU A 28 -4.44 -21.12 -16.90
C GLU A 28 -3.05 -20.80 -17.46
N ILE A 29 -2.21 -20.08 -16.70
CA ILE A 29 -0.80 -19.82 -17.09
C ILE A 29 -0.08 -21.16 -17.31
N ALA A 30 -0.17 -22.08 -16.35
CA ALA A 30 0.49 -23.38 -16.42
C ALA A 30 -0.09 -24.28 -17.53
N ALA A 31 -1.42 -24.31 -17.68
CA ALA A 31 -2.09 -25.16 -18.67
C ALA A 31 -1.83 -24.71 -20.11
N ARG A 32 -1.70 -23.40 -20.34
CA ARG A 32 -1.49 -22.81 -21.67
C ARG A 32 -0.02 -22.51 -21.98
N GLY A 33 0.87 -22.62 -20.99
CA GLY A 33 2.32 -22.43 -21.16
C GLY A 33 2.73 -20.97 -21.35
N PHE A 34 2.02 -20.02 -20.72
CA PHE A 34 2.39 -18.60 -20.78
C PHE A 34 3.60 -18.29 -19.89
N ASP A 35 4.50 -17.42 -20.36
CA ASP A 35 5.54 -16.78 -19.55
C ASP A 35 4.93 -15.57 -18.83
N ALA A 36 4.29 -15.82 -17.70
CA ALA A 36 3.63 -14.80 -16.90
C ALA A 36 3.83 -15.02 -15.40
N GLU A 37 3.91 -13.93 -14.64
CA GLU A 37 3.98 -13.91 -13.18
C GLU A 37 2.74 -13.26 -12.57
N ILE A 38 2.33 -13.75 -11.40
CA ILE A 38 1.22 -13.16 -10.63
C ILE A 38 1.79 -12.30 -9.52
N VAL A 39 1.54 -11.00 -9.59
CA VAL A 39 1.86 -10.03 -8.54
C VAL A 39 0.65 -9.87 -7.63
N ARG A 40 0.83 -10.06 -6.32
CA ARG A 40 -0.25 -9.89 -5.34
C ARG A 40 -0.22 -8.47 -4.78
N ASN A 41 -0.69 -7.51 -5.59
CA ASN A 41 -0.70 -6.09 -5.25
C ASN A 41 -1.72 -5.73 -4.15
N GLY A 42 -1.64 -4.50 -3.61
CA GLY A 42 -2.73 -3.91 -2.83
C GLY A 42 -4.00 -3.67 -3.67
N SER A 43 -5.05 -3.10 -3.08
CA SER A 43 -6.23 -2.65 -3.84
C SER A 43 -6.06 -1.21 -4.34
N ARG A 44 -6.63 -0.92 -5.52
CA ARG A 44 -6.80 0.45 -6.05
C ARG A 44 -7.85 1.26 -5.28
N GLY A 45 -8.69 0.63 -4.46
CA GLY A 45 -9.76 1.26 -3.68
C GLY A 45 -11.10 1.37 -4.40
N MET A 46 -11.22 0.83 -5.62
CA MET A 46 -12.47 0.77 -6.38
C MET A 46 -13.22 -0.52 -6.06
N PHE A 47 -13.72 -0.68 -4.82
CA PHE A 47 -14.20 -1.97 -4.32
C PHE A 47 -15.39 -2.58 -5.10
N TRP A 48 -16.14 -1.81 -5.90
CA TRP A 48 -17.17 -2.36 -6.78
C TRP A 48 -16.61 -3.12 -7.99
N LEU A 49 -15.32 -2.94 -8.28
CA LEU A 49 -14.58 -3.65 -9.33
C LEU A 49 -13.73 -4.79 -8.79
N GLU A 50 -13.67 -5.00 -7.47
CA GLU A 50 -12.86 -6.08 -6.89
C GLU A 50 -13.55 -7.46 -7.05
N PRO A 51 -12.81 -8.54 -7.33
CA PRO A 51 -11.37 -8.59 -7.67
C PRO A 51 -11.05 -7.90 -9.01
N LEU A 52 -10.22 -6.87 -8.96
CA LEU A 52 -9.75 -6.12 -10.12
C LEU A 52 -8.44 -6.75 -10.59
N VAL A 53 -8.51 -7.56 -11.64
CA VAL A 53 -7.30 -8.12 -12.28
C VAL A 53 -6.71 -7.07 -13.20
N GLU A 54 -5.40 -6.87 -13.16
CA GLU A 54 -4.72 -6.00 -14.12
C GLU A 54 -3.63 -6.79 -14.85
N VAL A 55 -3.36 -6.44 -16.10
CA VAL A 55 -2.28 -7.02 -16.91
C VAL A 55 -1.40 -5.91 -17.47
N GLU A 56 -0.09 -6.11 -17.41
CA GLU A 56 0.87 -5.15 -17.95
C GLU A 56 1.04 -5.33 -19.46
N VAL A 57 0.71 -4.30 -20.23
CA VAL A 57 0.81 -4.27 -21.68
C VAL A 57 1.48 -2.95 -22.09
N ALA A 58 2.63 -3.03 -22.76
CA ALA A 58 3.39 -1.87 -23.23
C ALA A 58 3.61 -0.77 -22.16
N GLY A 59 3.87 -1.17 -20.91
CA GLY A 59 4.12 -0.26 -19.78
C GLY A 59 2.86 0.34 -19.15
N LYS A 60 1.67 -0.10 -19.57
CA LYS A 60 0.38 0.31 -19.01
C LYS A 60 -0.30 -0.89 -18.35
N ARG A 61 -1.20 -0.62 -17.40
CA ARG A 61 -2.02 -1.66 -16.75
C ARG A 61 -3.45 -1.62 -17.27
N ILE A 62 -3.85 -2.68 -17.96
CA ILE A 62 -5.22 -2.86 -18.44
C ILE A 62 -6.01 -3.64 -17.40
N GLY A 63 -7.15 -3.10 -16.98
CA GLY A 63 -7.97 -3.66 -15.90
C GLY A 63 -9.13 -4.52 -16.39
N TYR A 64 -9.45 -5.54 -15.62
CA TYR A 64 -10.61 -6.41 -15.77
C TYR A 64 -11.30 -6.56 -14.42
N GLY A 65 -12.59 -6.25 -14.34
CA GLY A 65 -13.29 -6.35 -13.05
C GLY A 65 -14.80 -6.14 -13.12
N PRO A 66 -15.55 -6.64 -12.12
CA PRO A 66 -15.11 -7.58 -11.09
C PRO A 66 -14.99 -9.01 -11.61
N VAL A 67 -13.82 -9.63 -11.43
CA VAL A 67 -13.52 -10.98 -11.94
C VAL A 67 -13.91 -12.05 -10.92
N LYS A 68 -14.65 -13.07 -11.36
CA LYS A 68 -14.85 -14.31 -10.59
C LYS A 68 -13.95 -15.41 -11.15
N SER A 69 -13.61 -16.40 -10.33
CA SER A 69 -12.76 -17.52 -10.76
C SER A 69 -13.28 -18.27 -11.99
N LYS A 70 -14.61 -18.29 -12.20
CA LYS A 70 -15.26 -18.90 -13.38
C LYS A 70 -15.09 -18.10 -14.68
N ASP A 71 -14.76 -16.82 -14.58
CA ASP A 71 -14.56 -15.94 -15.75
C ASP A 71 -13.12 -16.04 -16.28
N VAL A 72 -12.21 -16.70 -15.54
CA VAL A 72 -10.77 -16.68 -15.84
C VAL A 72 -10.43 -17.40 -17.16
N ALA A 73 -10.96 -18.59 -17.41
CA ALA A 73 -10.70 -19.28 -18.67
C ALA A 73 -11.16 -18.46 -19.89
N ASP A 74 -12.34 -17.84 -19.80
CA ASP A 74 -12.92 -16.95 -20.83
C ASP A 74 -12.06 -15.69 -21.06
N LEU A 75 -11.49 -15.12 -19.99
CA LEU A 75 -10.54 -14.00 -20.09
C LEU A 75 -9.27 -14.40 -20.87
N PHE A 76 -8.70 -15.58 -20.60
CA PHE A 76 -7.54 -16.07 -21.34
C PHE A 76 -7.89 -16.38 -22.80
N ASP A 77 -9.07 -16.93 -23.07
CA ASP A 77 -9.57 -17.15 -24.45
C ASP A 77 -9.74 -15.84 -25.21
N ALA A 78 -10.16 -14.77 -24.52
CA ALA A 78 -10.30 -13.42 -25.06
C ALA A 78 -8.96 -12.67 -25.22
N GLY A 79 -7.82 -13.29 -24.90
CA GLY A 79 -6.51 -12.67 -25.05
C GLY A 79 -6.14 -11.67 -23.94
N MET A 80 -6.64 -11.86 -22.71
CA MET A 80 -6.32 -10.99 -21.57
C MET A 80 -4.81 -10.77 -21.38
N ILE A 81 -3.95 -11.76 -21.65
CA ILE A 81 -2.49 -11.62 -21.53
C ILE A 81 -1.93 -10.45 -22.37
N ASP A 82 -2.57 -10.14 -23.48
CA ASP A 82 -2.17 -9.05 -24.39
C ASP A 82 -3.07 -7.81 -24.25
N GLY A 83 -3.93 -7.76 -23.22
CA GLY A 83 -4.89 -6.68 -23.02
C GLY A 83 -6.13 -6.78 -23.92
N GLY A 84 -6.50 -8.00 -24.31
CA GLY A 84 -7.63 -8.26 -25.20
C GLY A 84 -8.99 -7.78 -24.69
N GLU A 85 -9.91 -7.53 -25.62
CA GLU A 85 -11.28 -7.09 -25.35
C GLU A 85 -12.08 -8.19 -24.65
N HIS A 86 -12.83 -7.80 -23.61
CA HIS A 86 -13.72 -8.71 -22.89
C HIS A 86 -14.83 -7.88 -22.22
N ARG A 87 -15.98 -8.48 -21.91
CA ARG A 87 -17.08 -7.78 -21.23
C ARG A 87 -16.71 -7.17 -19.86
N LEU A 88 -15.62 -7.65 -19.26
CA LEU A 88 -15.07 -7.15 -17.99
C LEU A 88 -13.90 -6.18 -18.21
N CYS A 89 -13.43 -5.97 -19.44
CA CYS A 89 -12.34 -5.06 -19.74
C CYS A 89 -12.77 -3.62 -19.42
N LEU A 90 -11.90 -2.91 -18.72
CA LEU A 90 -12.10 -1.54 -18.27
C LEU A 90 -11.17 -0.56 -19.00
N GLY A 91 -10.23 -1.07 -19.80
CA GLY A 91 -9.14 -0.29 -20.39
C GLY A 91 -8.03 0.02 -19.39
N GLU A 92 -7.27 1.08 -19.63
CA GLU A 92 -6.18 1.51 -18.76
C GLU A 92 -6.70 1.95 -17.39
N VAL A 93 -6.21 1.31 -16.32
CA VAL A 93 -6.74 1.52 -14.95
C VAL A 93 -6.54 2.95 -14.47
N GLU A 94 -5.41 3.57 -14.80
CA GLU A 94 -5.10 4.96 -14.44
C GLU A 94 -6.00 5.97 -15.15
N ASP A 95 -6.64 5.58 -16.26
CA ASP A 95 -7.56 6.45 -17.01
C ASP A 95 -9.02 6.34 -16.54
N LEU A 96 -9.33 5.42 -15.63
CA LEU A 96 -10.66 5.31 -15.06
C LEU A 96 -11.01 6.60 -14.29
N PRO A 97 -12.15 7.28 -14.61
CA PRO A 97 -12.45 8.61 -14.06
C PRO A 97 -12.36 8.69 -12.54
N PHE A 98 -12.86 7.66 -11.83
CA PHE A 98 -12.78 7.62 -10.37
C PHE A 98 -11.35 7.68 -9.82
N LEU A 99 -10.37 7.08 -10.51
CA LEU A 99 -8.98 7.08 -10.08
C LEU A 99 -8.25 8.32 -10.59
N LYS A 100 -8.44 8.65 -11.88
CA LYS A 100 -7.79 9.76 -12.58
C LYS A 100 -8.04 11.12 -11.94
N GLU A 101 -9.24 11.32 -11.39
CA GLU A 101 -9.64 12.59 -10.78
C GLU A 101 -9.17 12.76 -9.32
N GLN A 102 -8.43 11.80 -8.77
CA GLN A 102 -7.91 11.87 -7.40
C GLN A 102 -6.55 12.57 -7.31
N THR A 103 -6.31 13.18 -6.15
CA THR A 103 -4.96 13.62 -5.75
C THR A 103 -4.40 12.64 -4.73
N ARG A 104 -3.77 11.56 -5.19
CA ARG A 104 -3.25 10.48 -4.33
C ARG A 104 -1.84 10.79 -3.80
N LEU A 105 -1.72 11.72 -2.84
CA LEU A 105 -0.43 12.01 -2.19
C LEU A 105 0.03 10.86 -1.28
N THR A 106 -0.82 10.46 -0.33
CA THR A 106 -0.50 9.37 0.61
C THR A 106 -0.69 8.00 -0.03
N PHE A 107 -1.75 7.83 -0.82
CA PHE A 107 -2.15 6.56 -1.44
C PHE A 107 -1.47 6.30 -2.80
N ALA A 108 -0.38 7.02 -3.12
CA ALA A 108 0.22 7.01 -4.45
C ALA A 108 0.60 5.60 -4.95
N ARG A 109 0.98 4.71 -4.04
CA ARG A 109 1.41 3.32 -4.33
C ARG A 109 0.33 2.27 -4.07
N CYS A 110 -0.73 2.60 -3.32
CA CYS A 110 -1.76 1.63 -2.99
C CYS A 110 -2.45 1.10 -4.25
N GLY A 111 -2.29 -0.20 -4.48
CA GLY A 111 -2.79 -0.92 -5.65
C GLY A 111 -1.83 -0.99 -6.83
N VAL A 112 -0.71 -0.26 -6.79
CA VAL A 112 0.33 -0.28 -7.80
C VAL A 112 1.36 -1.38 -7.48
N THR A 113 1.86 -1.39 -6.24
CA THR A 113 3.00 -2.22 -5.82
C THR A 113 2.57 -3.55 -5.23
N ASP A 114 3.48 -4.54 -5.22
CA ASP A 114 3.42 -5.60 -4.22
C ASP A 114 3.69 -4.97 -2.83
N PRO A 115 2.75 -5.05 -1.86
CA PRO A 115 2.89 -4.39 -0.56
C PRO A 115 4.12 -4.83 0.24
N LEU A 116 4.68 -6.00 -0.05
CA LEU A 116 5.83 -6.57 0.66
C LEU A 116 7.11 -6.57 -0.19
N SER A 117 7.08 -6.00 -1.39
CA SER A 117 8.29 -5.77 -2.19
C SER A 117 8.92 -4.43 -1.83
N LEU A 118 10.04 -4.47 -1.12
CA LEU A 118 10.82 -3.27 -0.85
C LEU A 118 11.37 -2.64 -2.14
N ALA A 119 11.70 -3.46 -3.14
CA ALA A 119 12.14 -3.00 -4.44
C ALA A 119 11.05 -2.20 -5.15
N ASP A 120 9.80 -2.67 -5.12
CA ASP A 120 8.66 -1.93 -5.67
C ASP A 120 8.46 -0.61 -4.91
N TYR A 121 8.55 -0.64 -3.57
CA TYR A 121 8.42 0.55 -2.74
C TYR A 121 9.44 1.63 -3.14
N GLU A 122 10.72 1.26 -3.24
CA GLU A 122 11.80 2.17 -3.63
C GLU A 122 11.68 2.67 -5.08
N ALA A 123 11.31 1.80 -6.02
CA ALA A 123 11.10 2.17 -7.42
C ALA A 123 10.01 3.24 -7.60
N HIS A 124 9.09 3.34 -6.63
CA HIS A 124 8.01 4.34 -6.61
C HIS A 124 8.25 5.45 -5.58
N GLY A 125 9.53 5.79 -5.33
CA GLY A 125 9.95 6.92 -4.50
C GLY A 125 9.97 6.65 -2.99
N GLY A 126 9.76 5.41 -2.57
CA GLY A 126 9.90 4.99 -1.19
C GLY A 126 11.30 5.23 -0.63
N LEU A 127 11.39 5.47 0.68
CA LEU A 127 12.59 5.80 1.44
C LEU A 127 13.26 7.13 1.08
N ALA A 128 12.81 7.85 0.04
CA ALA A 128 13.38 9.15 -0.29
C ALA A 128 13.21 10.16 0.85
N GLY A 129 12.05 10.14 1.54
CA GLY A 129 11.77 10.98 2.70
C GLY A 129 12.67 10.63 3.88
N LEU A 130 12.84 9.34 4.17
CA LEU A 130 13.71 8.86 5.23
C LEU A 130 15.18 9.20 4.98
N ARG A 131 15.68 8.96 3.77
CA ARG A 131 17.07 9.30 3.38
C ARG A 131 17.35 10.78 3.58
N ARG A 132 16.40 11.65 3.20
CA ARG A 132 16.50 13.09 3.44
C ARG A 132 16.48 13.39 4.95
N ALA A 133 15.55 12.84 5.71
CA ALA A 133 15.43 13.08 7.14
C ALA A 133 16.69 12.66 7.93
N ILE A 134 17.39 11.60 7.51
CA ILE A 134 18.67 11.17 8.12
C ILE A 134 19.76 12.25 7.96
N SER A 135 19.73 13.03 6.88
CA SER A 135 20.69 14.12 6.65
C SER A 135 20.33 15.42 7.37
N MET A 136 19.19 15.45 8.08
CA MET A 136 18.66 16.62 8.77
C MET A 136 18.80 16.47 10.29
N THR A 137 18.85 17.59 10.99
CA THR A 137 18.65 17.62 12.45
C THR A 137 17.19 17.37 12.80
N SER A 138 16.93 16.85 14.01
CA SER A 138 15.56 16.64 14.50
C SER A 138 14.70 17.91 14.43
N ALA A 139 15.28 19.08 14.73
CA ALA A 139 14.60 20.37 14.66
C ALA A 139 14.20 20.77 13.23
N GLU A 140 15.05 20.48 12.24
CA GLU A 140 14.73 20.72 10.82
C GLU A 140 13.59 19.82 10.34
N VAL A 141 13.58 18.54 10.74
CA VAL A 141 12.47 17.63 10.39
C VAL A 141 11.15 18.11 11.00
N VAL A 142 11.16 18.53 12.26
CA VAL A 142 9.96 19.11 12.91
C VAL A 142 9.50 20.39 12.20
N LYS A 143 10.44 21.25 11.80
CA LYS A 143 10.14 22.47 11.04
C LYS A 143 9.49 22.13 9.71
N GLU A 144 10.03 21.18 8.96
CA GLU A 144 9.48 20.77 7.66
C GLU A 144 8.02 20.29 7.77
N VAL A 145 7.70 19.48 8.78
CA VAL A 145 6.33 19.00 9.04
C VAL A 145 5.41 20.12 9.54
N THR A 146 5.96 21.12 10.23
CA THR A 146 5.21 22.32 10.63
C THR A 146 4.86 23.16 9.42
N ASP A 147 5.83 23.41 8.55
CA ASP A 147 5.69 24.23 7.34
C ASP A 147 4.77 23.58 6.31
N SER A 148 4.68 22.24 6.29
CA SER A 148 3.73 21.52 5.42
C SER A 148 2.27 21.74 5.81
N GLY A 149 1.99 22.29 6.99
CA GLY A 149 0.63 22.47 7.51
C GLY A 149 -0.09 21.17 7.87
N LEU A 150 0.62 20.06 8.06
CA LEU A 150 0.00 18.76 8.34
C LEU A 150 -0.75 18.80 9.68
N ARG A 151 -2.04 18.43 9.63
CA ARG A 151 -2.90 18.27 10.80
C ARG A 151 -3.19 16.79 11.07
N GLY A 152 -3.44 16.44 12.33
CA GLY A 152 -3.81 15.09 12.73
C GLY A 152 -5.04 14.58 11.98
N ARG A 153 -4.91 13.42 11.34
CA ARG A 153 -5.95 12.84 10.46
C ARG A 153 -6.97 11.95 11.17
N GLY A 154 -6.74 11.60 12.43
CA GLY A 154 -7.71 10.88 13.28
C GLY A 154 -8.84 11.76 13.85
N GLY A 155 -9.29 12.79 13.13
CA GLY A 155 -10.43 13.63 13.52
C GLY A 155 -10.10 14.95 14.23
N ALA A 156 -9.29 14.94 15.30
CA ALA A 156 -9.06 16.14 16.13
C ALA A 156 -8.33 17.29 15.41
N GLY A 157 -7.62 17.02 14.32
CA GLY A 157 -7.03 18.07 13.48
C GLY A 157 -5.96 18.93 14.17
N PHE A 158 -5.30 18.44 15.22
CA PHE A 158 -4.22 19.18 15.89
C PHE A 158 -2.99 19.28 14.98
N PRO A 159 -2.27 20.42 14.90
CA PRO A 159 -1.07 20.55 14.07
C PRO A 159 0.04 19.56 14.46
N THR A 160 0.46 18.74 13.51
CA THR A 160 1.39 17.63 13.75
C THR A 160 2.78 18.12 14.13
N GLY A 161 3.28 19.14 13.45
CA GLY A 161 4.58 19.75 13.75
C GLY A 161 4.66 20.34 15.16
N ILE A 162 3.60 21.00 15.63
CA ILE A 162 3.51 21.51 17.01
C ILE A 162 3.56 20.35 18.02
N LYS A 163 2.82 19.27 17.76
CA LYS A 163 2.84 18.07 18.62
C LYS A 163 4.26 17.49 18.71
N TRP A 164 4.95 17.37 17.58
CA TRP A 164 6.31 16.84 17.55
C TRP A 164 7.32 17.77 18.23
N LYS A 165 7.17 19.10 18.08
CA LYS A 165 8.01 20.07 18.79
C LYS A 165 7.92 19.90 20.30
N THR A 166 6.71 19.74 20.83
CA THR A 166 6.51 19.48 22.27
C THR A 166 7.23 18.21 22.72
N VAL A 167 7.19 17.13 21.92
CA VAL A 167 7.89 15.87 22.24
C VAL A 167 9.40 16.04 22.13
N LEU A 168 9.90 16.76 21.12
CA LEU A 168 11.32 17.04 20.94
C LEU A 168 11.88 17.82 22.13
N ASP A 169 11.18 18.85 22.60
CA ASP A 169 11.59 19.72 23.71
C ASP A 169 11.47 19.06 25.09
N ALA A 170 10.65 18.02 25.21
CA ALA A 170 10.47 17.31 26.46
C ALA A 170 11.78 16.63 26.90
N ALA A 171 12.14 16.81 28.18
CA ALA A 171 13.23 16.10 28.81
C ALA A 171 12.88 14.61 29.01
N GLY A 172 13.89 13.74 28.90
CA GLY A 172 13.75 12.30 29.14
C GLY A 172 14.64 11.48 28.21
N GLU A 173 15.30 10.48 28.77
CA GLU A 173 16.23 9.61 28.03
C GLU A 173 15.52 8.67 27.04
N ARG A 174 14.24 8.38 27.27
CA ARG A 174 13.45 7.47 26.44
C ARG A 174 12.15 8.11 25.96
N LYS A 175 11.99 8.14 24.64
CA LYS A 175 10.81 8.63 23.94
C LYS A 175 10.26 7.53 23.03
N TYR A 176 8.97 7.63 22.71
CA TYR A 176 8.25 6.62 21.92
C TYR A 176 7.47 7.26 20.77
N ILE A 177 7.35 6.53 19.67
CA ILE A 177 6.36 6.78 18.62
C ILE A 177 5.22 5.77 18.78
N VAL A 178 3.99 6.24 18.79
CA VAL A 178 2.81 5.37 18.82
C VAL A 178 1.92 5.71 17.65
N CYS A 179 1.72 4.74 16.76
CA CYS A 179 0.70 4.79 15.73
C CYS A 179 -0.60 4.22 16.31
N ASN A 180 -1.66 5.03 16.28
CA ASN A 180 -3.01 4.56 16.54
C ASN A 180 -3.60 4.06 15.21
N ALA A 181 -3.73 2.75 15.08
CA ALA A 181 -4.33 2.07 13.94
C ALA A 181 -5.56 1.25 14.39
N ASP A 182 -6.32 1.79 15.36
CA ASP A 182 -7.52 1.15 15.88
C ASP A 182 -8.72 1.30 14.92
N GLU A 183 -8.74 2.34 14.06
CA GLU A 183 -9.76 2.61 13.01
C GLU A 183 -11.15 2.01 13.33
N GLY A 184 -11.68 2.37 14.51
CA GLY A 184 -12.86 1.74 15.09
C GLY A 184 -14.18 2.21 14.47
N ASP A 185 -14.16 3.33 13.76
CA ASP A 185 -15.34 3.97 13.18
C ASP A 185 -15.89 3.19 11.98
N SER A 186 -17.19 2.92 11.98
CA SER A 186 -17.85 2.30 10.83
C SER A 186 -17.70 3.16 9.57
N GLY A 187 -17.40 2.53 8.44
CA GLY A 187 -17.21 3.23 7.16
C GLY A 187 -15.79 3.75 6.92
N THR A 188 -14.87 3.53 7.86
CA THR A 188 -13.44 3.82 7.68
C THR A 188 -12.67 2.53 7.37
N PHE A 189 -11.67 2.67 6.49
CA PHE A 189 -10.80 1.58 6.03
C PHE A 189 -9.48 2.12 5.43
N ALA A 190 -9.20 3.40 5.59
CA ALA A 190 -8.03 4.04 4.99
C ALA A 190 -6.75 3.57 5.70
N ASP A 191 -6.76 3.47 7.04
CA ASP A 191 -5.63 2.98 7.81
C ASP A 191 -5.39 1.50 7.49
N ARG A 192 -6.47 0.71 7.41
CA ARG A 192 -6.44 -0.68 6.95
C ARG A 192 -5.74 -0.81 5.59
N MET A 193 -6.19 -0.03 4.61
CA MET A 193 -5.63 -0.08 3.25
C MET A 193 -4.15 0.30 3.20
N ILE A 194 -3.70 1.27 4.01
CA ILE A 194 -2.27 1.62 4.08
C ILE A 194 -1.46 0.45 4.67
N MET A 195 -1.92 -0.12 5.80
CA MET A 195 -1.21 -1.24 6.44
C MET A 195 -1.18 -2.50 5.58
N GLU A 196 -2.21 -2.75 4.77
CA GLU A 196 -2.28 -3.91 3.89
C GLU A 196 -1.63 -3.68 2.52
N GLY A 197 -1.70 -2.45 2.00
CA GLY A 197 -1.39 -2.13 0.60
C GLY A 197 -0.11 -1.31 0.37
N ASP A 198 0.40 -0.61 1.38
CA ASP A 198 1.67 0.16 1.32
C ASP A 198 2.34 0.23 2.72
N PRO A 199 2.57 -0.90 3.42
CA PRO A 199 2.99 -0.91 4.83
C PRO A 199 4.31 -0.15 5.08
N PHE A 200 5.21 -0.13 4.10
CA PHE A 200 6.49 0.56 4.20
C PHE A 200 6.34 2.08 4.36
N VAL A 201 5.25 2.69 3.86
CA VAL A 201 5.02 4.14 4.06
C VAL A 201 4.74 4.48 5.52
N LEU A 202 4.04 3.59 6.24
CA LEU A 202 3.80 3.76 7.66
C LEU A 202 5.10 3.56 8.45
N ILE A 203 5.89 2.55 8.09
CA ILE A 203 7.21 2.30 8.69
C ILE A 203 8.13 3.51 8.48
N GLU A 204 8.23 4.01 7.25
CA GLU A 204 9.03 5.20 6.91
C GLU A 204 8.56 6.42 7.70
N GLY A 205 7.25 6.69 7.73
CA GLY A 205 6.69 7.81 8.49
C GLY A 205 7.00 7.73 9.98
N MET A 206 6.92 6.54 10.58
CA MET A 206 7.25 6.33 11.99
C MET A 206 8.76 6.47 12.25
N ALA A 207 9.62 6.01 11.34
CA ALA A 207 11.07 6.19 11.44
C ALA A 207 11.45 7.68 11.38
N ILE A 208 10.89 8.42 10.43
CA ILE A 208 11.05 9.89 10.32
C ILE A 208 10.56 10.57 11.61
N SER A 209 9.42 10.15 12.14
CA SER A 209 8.90 10.67 13.42
C SER A 209 9.88 10.40 14.59
N GLY A 210 10.52 9.22 14.59
CA GLY A 210 11.56 8.85 15.55
C GLY A 210 12.77 9.78 15.47
N LEU A 211 13.28 10.02 14.26
CA LEU A 211 14.38 10.97 14.01
C LEU A 211 14.01 12.40 14.43
N ALA A 212 12.76 12.83 14.17
CA ALA A 212 12.28 14.16 14.50
C ALA A 212 12.15 14.42 16.01
N THR A 213 11.91 13.36 16.80
CA THR A 213 11.58 13.50 18.23
C THR A 213 12.62 12.92 19.17
N GLY A 214 13.60 12.17 18.67
CA GLY A 214 14.59 11.42 19.45
C GLY A 214 14.05 10.11 20.02
N ALA A 215 12.95 9.58 19.48
CA ALA A 215 12.39 8.30 19.90
C ALA A 215 13.09 7.13 19.20
N THR A 216 13.47 6.11 19.97
CA THR A 216 14.16 4.90 19.48
C THR A 216 13.28 3.66 19.51
N LYS A 217 12.03 3.78 19.97
CA LYS A 217 11.06 2.69 20.04
C LYS A 217 9.69 3.13 19.52
N GLY A 218 9.12 2.32 18.63
CA GLY A 218 7.80 2.52 18.07
C GLY A 218 6.83 1.39 18.43
N PHE A 219 5.55 1.71 18.52
CA PHE A 219 4.44 0.76 18.60
C PHE A 219 3.37 1.11 17.58
N VAL A 220 2.84 0.10 16.90
CA VAL A 220 1.61 0.21 16.12
C VAL A 220 0.53 -0.53 16.91
N TYR A 221 -0.44 0.21 17.41
CA TYR A 221 -1.61 -0.37 18.07
C TYR A 221 -2.67 -0.60 16.99
N THR A 222 -2.85 -1.86 16.59
CA THR A 222 -3.83 -2.26 15.57
C THR A 222 -4.98 -3.01 16.22
N ARG A 223 -6.21 -2.68 15.82
CA ARG A 223 -7.42 -3.39 16.28
C ARG A 223 -7.39 -4.88 15.92
N SER A 224 -8.03 -5.71 16.74
CA SER A 224 -8.08 -7.16 16.52
C SER A 224 -8.86 -7.58 15.27
N GLU A 225 -9.80 -6.75 14.80
CA GLU A 225 -10.61 -7.04 13.62
C GLU A 225 -9.83 -6.93 12.29
N TYR A 226 -8.58 -6.45 12.31
CA TYR A 226 -7.72 -6.36 11.13
C TYR A 226 -6.58 -7.40 11.15
N PRO A 227 -6.87 -8.71 11.13
CA PRO A 227 -5.82 -9.74 11.15
C PRO A 227 -4.92 -9.69 9.90
N HIS A 228 -5.45 -9.28 8.74
CA HIS A 228 -4.67 -9.12 7.51
C HIS A 228 -3.65 -7.98 7.64
N ALA A 229 -4.06 -6.82 8.15
CA ALA A 229 -3.16 -5.71 8.41
C ALA A 229 -2.07 -6.08 9.43
N ILE A 230 -2.42 -6.78 10.52
CA ILE A 230 -1.46 -7.25 11.53
C ILE A 230 -0.41 -8.18 10.88
N ALA A 231 -0.84 -9.14 10.06
CA ALA A 231 0.05 -10.06 9.37
C ALA A 231 0.98 -9.32 8.39
N THR A 232 0.43 -8.48 7.52
CA THR A 232 1.21 -7.70 6.54
C THR A 232 2.21 -6.77 7.22
N MET A 233 1.81 -6.03 8.26
CA MET A 233 2.71 -5.16 9.00
C MET A 233 3.82 -5.94 9.73
N THR A 234 3.50 -7.11 10.29
CA THR A 234 4.50 -7.96 10.96
C THR A 234 5.58 -8.41 9.96
N GLU A 235 5.17 -8.83 8.77
CA GLU A 235 6.09 -9.25 7.71
C GLU A 235 6.91 -8.06 7.19
N ALA A 236 6.26 -6.93 6.90
CA ALA A 236 6.92 -5.70 6.45
C ALA A 236 7.96 -5.18 7.47
N VAL A 237 7.67 -5.25 8.77
CA VAL A 237 8.65 -4.91 9.82
C VAL A 237 9.84 -5.88 9.80
N GLY A 238 9.60 -7.18 9.57
CA GLY A 238 10.65 -8.17 9.40
C GLY A 238 11.56 -7.85 8.21
N ILE A 239 10.98 -7.55 7.05
CA ILE A 239 11.69 -7.17 5.83
C ILE A 239 12.49 -5.88 6.06
N ALA A 240 11.88 -4.85 6.65
CA ALA A 240 12.53 -3.56 6.92
C ALA A 240 13.73 -3.71 7.86
N ARG A 241 13.67 -4.62 8.85
CA ARG A 241 14.82 -4.95 9.70
C ARG A 241 15.93 -5.66 8.94
N GLN A 242 15.59 -6.66 8.14
CA GLN A 242 16.57 -7.40 7.33
C GLN A 242 17.29 -6.49 6.32
N ALA A 243 16.59 -5.49 5.79
CA ALA A 243 17.13 -4.49 4.88
C ALA A 243 17.87 -3.33 5.58
N GLY A 244 17.94 -3.30 6.91
CA GLY A 244 18.62 -2.23 7.67
C GLY A 244 17.90 -0.88 7.67
N ILE A 245 16.62 -0.84 7.30
CA ILE A 245 15.76 0.36 7.40
C ILE A 245 15.34 0.58 8.86
N LEU A 246 15.07 -0.51 9.57
CA LEU A 246 14.81 -0.54 11.00
C LEU A 246 15.93 -1.30 11.72
N GLY A 247 16.07 -1.02 13.03
CA GLY A 247 16.95 -1.77 13.94
C GLY A 247 16.31 -3.00 14.59
#